data_AF-A0A935K089-F1
#
_entry.id   AF-A0A935K089-F1
#
_cell.length_a   1.000
_cell.length_b   1.000
_cell.length_c   1.000
_cell.angle_alpha   90.00
_cell.angle_beta   90.00
_cell.angle_gamma   90.00
#
_symmetry.space_group_name_H-M   'P 1'
#
loop_
_entity.id
_entity.type
_entity.pdbx_description
1 polymer ?
#
loop_
_entity_poly.entity_id
_entity_poly.type
_entity_poly.pdbx_seq_one_letter_code
_entity_poly.pdbx_strand_id
1 'polypeptide(L)'
;MARNAQNASLNNQAIALRLTILNAGNSPVYSEVHSVTTSAIGLFSVNVCQGTNPTGSCATIDWAAGGFQLKVDMDVTGGAQFAPMGVSPILAVPVAAYAMKAQSAVQGDADSNPQNELQNLTFTPATNMLSISQGNAVDLTGLKMMQIQIQPMKFRPWF
;
A
#
# COMPACT_ATOMS: atom_id res chain seq x y z
N MET A 1 13.74 1.75 -25.61
CA MET A 1 14.48 1.04 -26.68
C MET A 1 15.97 1.13 -26.37
N ALA A 2 16.71 0.05 -26.53
CA ALA A 2 18.16 0.02 -26.37
C ALA A 2 18.85 0.31 -27.71
N ARG A 3 19.81 1.23 -27.71
CA ARG A 3 20.63 1.58 -28.88
C ARG A 3 22.10 1.62 -28.48
N ASN A 4 23.00 1.31 -29.42
CA ASN A 4 24.43 1.46 -29.23
C ASN A 4 24.89 2.93 -29.44
N ALA A 5 26.18 3.17 -29.28
CA ALA A 5 26.78 4.49 -29.44
C ALA A 5 26.64 5.08 -30.87
N GLN A 6 26.43 4.24 -31.89
CA GLN A 6 26.16 4.64 -33.28
C GLN A 6 24.66 4.81 -33.55
N ASN A 7 23.82 4.83 -32.51
CA ASN A 7 22.37 4.96 -32.58
C ASN A 7 21.66 3.80 -33.28
N ALA A 8 22.34 2.66 -33.48
CA ALA A 8 21.74 1.44 -34.01
C ALA A 8 20.99 0.68 -32.89
N SER A 9 19.83 0.12 -33.23
CA SER A 9 19.02 -0.66 -32.29
C SER A 9 19.71 -1.97 -31.92
N LEU A 10 19.72 -2.31 -30.63
CA LEU A 10 20.21 -3.60 -30.14
C LEU A 10 19.06 -4.62 -30.24
N ASN A 11 18.99 -5.40 -31.31
CA ASN A 11 17.86 -6.29 -31.60
C ASN A 11 18.18 -7.73 -31.16
N ASN A 12 17.24 -8.39 -30.46
CA ASN A 12 17.41 -9.77 -29.97
C ASN A 12 18.75 -9.98 -29.23
N GLN A 13 19.20 -8.97 -28.49
CA GLN A 13 20.53 -8.92 -27.90
C GLN A 13 20.43 -8.99 -26.39
N ALA A 14 21.26 -9.85 -25.79
CA ALA A 14 21.45 -9.88 -24.36
C ALA A 14 22.22 -8.63 -23.91
N ILE A 15 21.65 -7.88 -22.97
CA ILE A 15 22.22 -6.68 -22.38
C ILE A 15 22.12 -6.77 -20.86
N ALA A 16 22.96 -6.01 -20.17
CA ALA A 16 22.84 -5.79 -18.74
C ALA A 16 22.53 -4.31 -18.48
N LEU A 17 21.65 -4.07 -17.52
CA LEU A 17 21.24 -2.74 -17.08
C LEU A 17 21.61 -2.59 -15.62
N ARG A 18 22.19 -1.45 -15.25
CA ARG A 18 22.29 -1.04 -13.85
C ARG A 18 21.36 0.14 -13.62
N LEU A 19 20.37 -0.08 -12.77
CA LEU A 19 19.44 0.95 -12.34
C LEU A 19 19.92 1.48 -10.99
N THR A 20 19.99 2.79 -10.84
CA THR A 20 20.40 3.44 -9.59
C THR A 20 19.40 4.52 -9.24
N ILE A 21 18.87 4.48 -8.02
CA ILE A 21 18.05 5.55 -7.47
C ILE A 21 18.97 6.54 -6.79
N LEU A 22 18.93 7.79 -7.23
CA LEU A 22 19.63 8.92 -6.64
C LEU A 22 18.64 9.74 -5.82
N ASN A 23 19.07 10.25 -4.66
CA ASN A 23 18.30 11.23 -3.90
C ASN A 23 18.36 12.64 -4.54
N ALA A 24 17.71 13.61 -3.92
CA ALA A 24 17.69 15.01 -4.37
C ALA A 24 19.10 15.65 -4.48
N GLY A 25 20.07 15.12 -3.73
CA GLY A 25 21.49 15.52 -3.77
C GLY A 25 22.35 14.73 -4.75
N ASN A 26 21.73 13.98 -5.69
CA ASN A 26 22.42 13.09 -6.64
C ASN A 26 23.26 11.98 -5.99
N SER A 27 23.05 11.66 -4.72
CA SER A 27 23.73 10.57 -4.04
C SER A 27 22.96 9.26 -4.22
N PRO A 28 23.64 8.13 -4.56
CA PRO A 28 22.98 6.85 -4.73
C PRO A 28 22.45 6.33 -3.40
N VAL A 29 21.16 6.00 -3.37
CA VAL A 29 20.50 5.38 -2.20
C VAL A 29 20.13 3.93 -2.44
N TYR A 30 20.04 3.51 -3.71
CA TYR A 30 19.81 2.13 -4.11
C TYR A 30 20.38 1.86 -5.50
N SER A 31 20.89 0.66 -5.75
CA SER A 31 21.27 0.19 -7.09
C SER A 31 20.96 -1.28 -7.27
N GLU A 32 20.64 -1.69 -8.49
CA GLU A 32 20.40 -3.09 -8.86
C GLU A 32 20.82 -3.36 -10.32
N VAL A 33 21.00 -4.63 -10.65
CA VAL A 33 21.36 -5.09 -12.00
C VAL A 33 20.28 -5.98 -12.60
N HIS A 34 19.94 -5.76 -13.86
CA HIS A 34 19.05 -6.62 -14.65
C HIS A 34 19.79 -7.15 -15.87
N SER A 35 19.65 -8.45 -16.14
CA SER A 35 20.08 -9.07 -17.39
C SER A 35 18.84 -9.38 -18.22
N VAL A 36 18.73 -8.77 -19.41
CA VAL A 36 17.54 -8.91 -20.28
C VAL A 36 17.96 -9.15 -21.72
N THR A 37 17.08 -9.79 -22.48
CA THR A 37 17.19 -9.88 -23.94
C THR A 37 16.20 -8.92 -24.57
N THR A 38 16.69 -8.03 -25.43
CA THR A 38 15.83 -7.09 -26.15
C THR A 38 14.99 -7.81 -27.20
N SER A 39 13.86 -7.22 -27.60
CA SER A 39 13.05 -7.69 -28.73
C SER A 39 13.70 -7.37 -30.08
N ALA A 40 13.06 -7.79 -31.17
CA ALA A 40 13.48 -7.52 -32.56
C ALA A 40 13.58 -6.01 -32.91
N ILE A 41 13.00 -5.13 -32.09
CA ILE A 41 13.07 -3.66 -32.24
C ILE A 41 13.82 -2.97 -31.10
N GLY A 42 14.57 -3.73 -30.29
CA GLY A 42 15.34 -3.18 -29.17
C GLY A 42 14.51 -2.79 -27.94
N LEU A 43 13.24 -3.19 -27.86
CA LEU A 43 12.41 -2.98 -26.66
C LEU A 43 12.76 -4.00 -25.56
N PHE A 44 12.74 -3.56 -24.30
CA PHE A 44 12.85 -4.38 -23.10
C PHE A 44 11.97 -3.77 -22.00
N SER A 45 11.66 -4.55 -20.95
CA SER A 45 10.94 -4.10 -19.77
C SER A 45 11.60 -4.71 -18.53
N VAL A 46 11.67 -3.93 -17.45
CA VAL A 46 12.22 -4.33 -16.15
C VAL A 46 11.39 -3.69 -15.05
N ASN A 47 11.30 -4.37 -13.91
CA ASN A 47 10.68 -3.83 -12.71
C ASN A 47 11.78 -3.30 -11.79
N VAL A 48 11.67 -2.03 -11.40
CA VAL A 48 12.57 -1.44 -10.41
C VAL A 48 12.36 -2.13 -9.06
N CYS A 49 13.44 -2.30 -8.28
CA CYS A 49 13.45 -2.98 -6.99
C CYS A 49 13.24 -4.50 -7.06
N GLN A 50 13.44 -5.09 -8.24
CA GLN A 50 13.34 -6.53 -8.50
C GLN A 50 14.57 -7.07 -9.26
N GLY A 51 15.66 -6.30 -9.25
CA GLY A 51 16.92 -6.71 -9.87
C GLY A 51 17.78 -7.58 -8.98
N THR A 52 18.96 -7.92 -9.48
CA THR A 52 19.98 -8.70 -8.78
C THR A 52 21.05 -7.80 -8.18
N ASN A 53 21.82 -8.35 -7.22
CA ASN A 53 22.93 -7.68 -6.55
C ASN A 53 22.58 -6.28 -6.01
N PRO A 54 21.49 -6.13 -5.22
CA PRO A 54 21.10 -4.83 -4.73
C PRO A 54 22.14 -4.24 -3.78
N THR A 55 22.41 -2.95 -3.93
CA THR A 55 23.05 -2.14 -2.88
C THR A 55 21.99 -1.23 -2.27
N GLY A 56 21.90 -1.21 -0.93
CA GLY A 56 20.77 -0.59 -0.23
C GLY A 56 19.50 -1.44 -0.28
N SER A 57 18.36 -0.84 0.08
CA SER A 57 17.05 -1.52 0.04
C SER A 57 15.95 -0.53 -0.37
N CYS A 58 15.16 -0.88 -1.37
CA CYS A 58 14.01 -0.07 -1.77
C CYS A 58 12.94 0.06 -0.66
N ALA A 59 12.84 -0.93 0.23
CA ALA A 59 11.86 -0.92 1.32
C ALA A 59 12.19 0.11 2.40
N THR A 60 13.45 0.54 2.50
CA THR A 60 13.91 1.52 3.49
C THR A 60 14.04 2.93 2.92
N ILE A 61 13.76 3.14 1.63
CA ILE A 61 13.78 4.46 1.02
C ILE A 61 12.58 5.26 1.57
N ASP A 62 12.86 6.42 2.15
CA ASP A 62 11.82 7.40 2.48
C ASP A 62 11.33 8.08 1.20
N TRP A 63 10.34 7.47 0.54
CA TRP A 63 9.75 7.99 -0.69
C TRP A 63 9.05 9.34 -0.48
N ALA A 64 8.70 9.71 0.76
CA ALA A 64 8.07 10.99 1.06
C ALA A 64 9.04 12.17 0.95
N ALA A 65 10.36 11.93 1.07
CA ALA A 65 11.39 12.96 0.87
C ALA A 65 11.38 13.55 -0.55
N GLY A 66 10.88 12.79 -1.55
CA GLY A 66 10.77 13.23 -2.93
C GLY A 66 12.12 13.54 -3.59
N GLY A 67 12.06 14.13 -4.80
CA GLY A 67 13.26 14.55 -5.54
C GLY A 67 14.17 13.41 -6.02
N PHE A 68 13.64 12.17 -6.08
CA PHE A 68 14.41 11.03 -6.54
C PHE A 68 14.59 11.01 -8.05
N GLN A 69 15.72 10.47 -8.50
CA GLN A 69 16.03 10.31 -9.92
C GLN A 69 16.47 8.87 -10.20
N LEU A 70 16.04 8.33 -11.33
CA LEU A 70 16.49 7.06 -11.86
C LEU A 70 17.64 7.28 -12.84
N LYS A 71 18.82 6.84 -12.45
CA LYS A 71 19.99 6.70 -13.34
C LYS A 71 20.00 5.31 -13.96
N VAL A 72 20.21 5.25 -15.26
CA VAL A 72 20.32 4.01 -16.02
C VAL A 72 21.71 3.95 -16.65
N ASP A 73 22.42 2.87 -16.40
CA ASP A 73 23.62 2.49 -17.13
C ASP A 73 23.38 1.15 -17.86
N MET A 74 24.09 0.90 -18.96
CA MET A 74 23.92 -0.32 -19.78
C MET A 74 25.27 -0.89 -20.19
N ASP A 75 25.39 -2.21 -20.14
CA ASP A 75 26.42 -2.98 -20.84
C ASP A 75 25.76 -3.68 -22.04
N VAL A 76 26.16 -3.30 -23.25
CA VAL A 76 25.61 -3.85 -24.49
C VAL A 76 25.99 -5.31 -24.72
N THR A 77 27.01 -5.82 -24.03
CA THR A 77 27.47 -7.21 -24.14
C THR A 77 26.86 -8.14 -23.09
N GLY A 78 26.07 -7.59 -22.15
CA GLY A 78 25.52 -8.35 -21.04
C GLY A 78 26.50 -8.63 -19.91
N GLY A 79 27.69 -8.01 -19.93
CA GLY A 79 28.70 -8.12 -18.90
C GLY A 79 28.51 -7.16 -17.72
N ALA A 80 29.62 -6.64 -17.20
CA ALA A 80 29.66 -5.73 -16.06
C ALA A 80 30.31 -4.35 -16.37
N GLN A 81 30.49 -4.01 -17.65
CA GLN A 81 31.07 -2.75 -18.12
C GLN A 81 29.95 -1.77 -18.51
N PHE A 82 29.43 -1.07 -17.51
CA PHE A 82 28.26 -0.22 -17.66
C PHE A 82 28.60 1.19 -18.16
N ALA A 83 28.00 1.59 -19.28
CA ALA A 83 28.04 2.95 -19.82
C ALA A 83 26.77 3.74 -19.44
N PRO A 84 26.85 5.05 -19.14
CA PRO A 84 25.70 5.85 -18.73
C PRO A 84 24.73 6.09 -19.89
N MET A 85 23.45 5.75 -19.69
CA MET A 85 22.37 5.95 -20.68
C MET A 85 21.51 7.17 -20.40
N GLY A 86 21.45 7.60 -19.14
CA GLY A 86 20.75 8.82 -18.75
C GLY A 86 20.29 8.83 -17.30
N VAL A 87 19.77 9.98 -16.90
CA VAL A 87 19.16 10.22 -15.59
C VAL A 87 17.80 10.86 -15.84
N SER A 88 16.76 10.39 -15.15
CA SER A 88 15.40 10.91 -15.28
C SER A 88 14.72 11.02 -13.90
N PRO A 89 13.87 12.02 -13.67
CA PRO A 89 13.16 12.15 -12.40
C PRO A 89 12.14 11.03 -12.21
N ILE A 90 12.01 10.52 -10.98
CA ILE A 90 10.92 9.64 -10.56
C ILE A 90 9.78 10.53 -10.07
N LEU A 91 8.72 10.61 -10.85
CA LEU A 91 7.57 11.47 -10.56
C LEU A 91 6.47 10.69 -9.85
N ALA A 92 5.82 11.33 -8.89
CA ALA A 92 4.64 10.76 -8.23
C ALA A 92 3.47 10.65 -9.22
N VAL A 93 2.80 9.50 -9.23
CA VAL A 93 1.53 9.29 -9.94
C VAL A 93 0.34 9.76 -9.08
N PRO A 94 -0.84 10.05 -9.66
CA PRO A 94 -1.96 10.67 -8.91
C PRO A 94 -2.39 9.91 -7.65
N VAL A 95 -2.45 8.58 -7.70
CA VAL A 95 -2.81 7.74 -6.52
C VAL A 95 -1.71 7.81 -5.45
N ALA A 96 -0.44 7.78 -5.84
CA ALA A 96 0.68 7.91 -4.92
C ALA A 96 0.70 9.30 -4.26
N ALA A 97 0.46 10.36 -5.03
CA ALA A 97 0.36 11.72 -4.51
C ALA A 97 -0.83 11.89 -3.54
N TYR A 98 -1.97 11.25 -3.82
CA TYR A 98 -3.11 11.25 -2.91
C TYR A 98 -2.83 10.46 -1.62
N ALA A 99 -2.17 9.29 -1.72
CA ALA A 99 -1.76 8.51 -0.57
C ALA A 99 -0.79 9.28 0.35
N MET A 100 0.18 10.01 -0.23
CA MET A 100 1.04 10.92 0.53
C MET A 100 0.24 12.00 1.26
N LYS A 101 -0.76 12.61 0.60
CA LYS A 101 -1.65 13.59 1.23
C LYS A 101 -2.46 12.98 2.39
N ALA A 102 -2.94 11.74 2.23
CA ALA A 102 -3.68 11.03 3.26
C ALA A 102 -2.79 10.70 4.47
N GLN A 103 -1.53 10.31 4.25
CA GLN A 103 -0.56 10.13 5.33
C GLN A 103 -0.34 11.42 6.12
N SER A 104 -0.24 12.56 5.45
CA SER A 104 -0.12 13.87 6.12
C SER A 104 -1.41 14.30 6.84
N ALA A 105 -2.58 13.80 6.44
CA ALA A 105 -3.86 14.11 7.09
C ALA A 105 -4.02 13.44 8.46
N VAL A 106 -3.20 12.43 8.79
CA VAL A 106 -3.12 11.84 10.14
C VAL A 106 -2.60 12.86 11.18
N GLN A 107 -1.90 13.93 10.76
CA GLN A 107 -1.55 15.02 11.69
C GLN A 107 -2.72 15.96 12.02
N GLY A 108 -3.92 15.73 11.47
CA GLY A 108 -5.10 16.57 11.66
C GLY A 108 -6.32 15.87 12.27
N ASP A 109 -6.22 14.59 12.65
CA ASP A 109 -7.19 14.06 13.62
C ASP A 109 -6.88 14.69 14.98
N ALA A 110 -7.91 15.06 15.73
CA ALA A 110 -7.75 15.52 17.10
C ALA A 110 -7.65 14.33 18.09
N ASP A 111 -7.48 13.11 17.56
CA ASP A 111 -7.57 11.87 18.31
C ASP A 111 -6.68 10.79 17.67
N SER A 112 -5.41 10.78 18.08
CA SER A 112 -4.37 9.89 17.57
C SER A 112 -4.45 8.46 18.12
N ASN A 113 -5.57 8.07 18.71
CA ASN A 113 -5.76 6.77 19.31
C ASN A 113 -6.52 5.80 18.38
N PRO A 114 -5.82 4.94 17.61
CA PRO A 114 -6.47 4.01 16.68
C PRO A 114 -7.30 2.92 17.37
N GLN A 115 -7.34 2.85 18.71
CA GLN A 115 -8.01 1.79 19.46
C GLN A 115 -9.44 2.14 19.89
N ASN A 116 -9.89 3.40 19.81
CA ASN A 116 -11.22 3.81 20.26
C ASN A 116 -12.25 3.94 19.11
N GLU A 117 -11.85 3.65 17.87
CA GLU A 117 -12.68 3.82 16.67
C GLU A 117 -13.75 2.73 16.54
N LEU A 118 -13.50 1.54 17.08
CA LEU A 118 -14.42 0.40 17.00
C LEU A 118 -15.23 0.25 18.31
N GLN A 119 -16.45 0.79 18.32
CA GLN A 119 -17.38 0.60 19.45
C GLN A 119 -18.25 -0.65 19.25
N ASN A 120 -18.18 -1.61 20.18
CA ASN A 120 -18.99 -2.82 20.13
C ASN A 120 -20.29 -2.66 20.93
N LEU A 121 -21.44 -2.90 20.30
CA LEU A 121 -22.74 -2.93 20.96
C LEU A 121 -22.97 -4.33 21.54
N THR A 122 -23.13 -4.43 22.85
CA THR A 122 -23.33 -5.70 23.54
C THR A 122 -24.65 -5.67 24.31
N PHE A 123 -25.51 -6.63 24.05
CA PHE A 123 -26.70 -6.88 24.86
C PHE A 123 -26.42 -8.01 25.85
N THR A 124 -26.66 -7.77 27.14
CA THR A 124 -26.48 -8.74 28.22
C THR A 124 -27.86 -9.22 28.70
N PRO A 125 -28.32 -10.43 28.33
CA PRO A 125 -29.67 -10.90 28.65
C PRO A 125 -29.93 -11.07 30.14
N ALA A 126 -28.89 -11.38 30.93
CA ALA A 126 -29.01 -11.59 32.38
C ALA A 126 -29.38 -10.30 33.14
N THR A 127 -29.00 -9.14 32.61
CA THR A 127 -29.25 -7.82 33.20
C THR A 127 -30.15 -6.94 32.32
N ASN A 128 -30.59 -7.45 31.17
CA ASN A 128 -31.34 -6.73 30.14
C ASN A 128 -30.70 -5.39 29.72
N MET A 129 -29.37 -5.28 29.78
CA MET A 129 -28.65 -4.05 29.42
C MET A 129 -28.07 -4.10 28.01
N LEU A 130 -28.20 -2.99 27.28
CA LEU A 130 -27.48 -2.74 26.03
C LEU A 130 -26.37 -1.71 26.29
N SER A 131 -25.12 -2.06 26.01
CA SER A 131 -23.95 -1.20 26.26
C SER A 131 -23.04 -1.05 25.04
N ILE A 132 -22.31 0.07 24.97
CA ILE A 132 -21.18 0.27 24.05
C ILE A 132 -19.84 -0.03 24.76
N SER A 133 -18.84 -0.53 24.02
CA SER A 133 -17.60 -1.13 24.57
C SER A 133 -16.74 -0.23 25.46
N GLN A 134 -16.96 1.10 25.51
CA GLN A 134 -16.31 2.04 26.42
C GLN A 134 -17.21 3.25 26.71
N GLY A 135 -18.50 3.03 26.91
CA GLY A 135 -19.42 4.16 27.16
C GLY A 135 -20.70 3.77 27.87
N ASN A 136 -21.77 4.47 27.54
CA ASN A 136 -23.02 4.38 28.28
C ASN A 136 -23.70 3.02 28.08
N ALA A 137 -24.47 2.63 29.10
CA ALA A 137 -25.38 1.49 29.04
C ALA A 137 -26.82 1.97 29.20
N VAL A 138 -27.75 1.30 28.52
CA VAL A 138 -29.19 1.51 28.63
C VAL A 138 -29.81 0.25 29.20
N ASP A 139 -30.55 0.41 30.30
CA ASP A 139 -31.32 -0.65 30.92
C ASP A 139 -32.68 -0.80 30.21
N LEU A 140 -32.96 -2.00 29.70
CA LEU A 140 -34.18 -2.33 28.96
C LEU A 140 -35.21 -3.08 29.83
N THR A 141 -34.96 -3.30 31.12
CA THR A 141 -35.88 -4.03 32.03
C THR A 141 -37.29 -3.44 32.08
N GLY A 142 -37.44 -2.13 31.88
CA GLY A 142 -38.73 -1.43 31.85
C GLY A 142 -39.56 -1.63 30.57
N LEU A 143 -39.01 -2.25 29.52
CA LEU A 143 -39.77 -2.56 28.31
C LEU A 143 -40.71 -3.74 28.60
N LYS A 144 -41.99 -3.45 28.81
CA LYS A 144 -43.05 -4.46 28.92
C LYS A 144 -43.04 -5.34 27.66
N MET A 145 -42.59 -6.58 27.81
CA MET A 145 -42.92 -7.60 26.83
C MET A 145 -44.45 -7.74 26.81
N MET A 146 -45.05 -7.49 25.65
CA MET A 146 -46.49 -7.63 25.45
C MET A 146 -46.87 -9.10 25.60
N GLN A 147 -47.11 -9.56 26.84
CA GLN A 147 -47.56 -10.92 27.08
C GLN A 147 -49.01 -11.04 26.64
N ILE A 148 -49.23 -11.79 25.56
CA ILE A 148 -50.54 -12.31 25.19
C ILE A 148 -51.00 -13.23 26.34
N GLN A 149 -51.89 -12.72 27.18
CA GLN A 149 -52.49 -13.48 28.27
C GLN A 149 -53.59 -14.38 27.70
N ILE A 150 -53.33 -15.67 27.53
CA ILE A 150 -54.37 -16.65 27.24
C ILE A 150 -55.09 -16.95 28.56
N GLN A 151 -56.27 -16.37 28.76
CA GLN A 151 -57.08 -16.62 29.95
C GLN A 151 -57.80 -17.99 29.82
N PRO A 152 -57.67 -18.92 30.78
CA PRO A 152 -58.40 -20.19 30.72
C PRO A 152 -59.90 -19.99 30.95
N MET A 153 -60.74 -20.65 30.13
CA MET A 153 -62.19 -20.60 30.25
C MET A 153 -62.67 -21.21 31.58
N LYS A 154 -63.36 -20.41 32.39
CA LYS A 154 -64.07 -20.87 33.60
C LYS A 154 -65.35 -21.62 33.19
N PHE A 155 -65.38 -22.92 33.40
CA PHE A 155 -66.64 -23.68 33.37
C PHE A 155 -67.40 -23.48 34.69
N ARG A 156 -68.67 -23.13 34.59
CA ARG A 156 -69.59 -23.02 35.75
C ARG A 156 -70.30 -24.37 35.96
N PRO A 157 -70.28 -24.96 37.16
CA PRO A 157 -71.04 -26.17 37.43
C PRO A 157 -72.52 -25.84 37.58
N TRP A 158 -73.37 -26.73 37.08
CA TRP A 158 -74.83 -26.68 37.24
C TRP A 158 -75.20 -27.36 38.54
N PHE A 159 -75.64 -26.57 39.52
CA PHE A 159 -76.68 -26.93 40.51
C PHE A 159 -77.41 -25.65 40.91
#